data_AF-A0A517ZXF1-F1
#
_entry.id   AF-A0A517ZXF1-F1
#
_cell.length_a   1.000
_cell.length_b   1.000
_cell.length_c   1.000
_cell.angle_alpha   90.00
_cell.angle_beta   90.00
_cell.angle_gamma   90.00
#
_symmetry.space_group_name_H-M   'P 1'
#
loop_
_entity.id
_entity.type
_entity.pdbx_description
1 polymer ?
#
loop_
_entity_poly.entity_id
_entity_poly.type
_entity_poly.pdbx_seq_one_letter_code
_entity_poly.pdbx_strand_id
1 'polypeptide(L)'
;MDEIFPIQCRTCAEIIDVVANIDVVAPYECPLCGADIAISEAEDFDLPCPAEVVIEEQSDNFLRFRVADSPRGSDSFYLGRLFFVIGLVFLGCVVLMHFIDFDFWPRYFDDPLFVLMYGLGFLGTGVLQMTQARSLELAGNHLTARYHVLGVTYFQKRTRSGLINSVHVVIPAITIWPVRIWQVVIADRPKTHGRFLIFTYNRDAARYITHTIRRQLKTMGHELQDG
;
A
#
# COMPACT_ATOMS: atom_id res chain seq x y z
N MET A 1 -16.94 5.95 -24.57
CA MET A 1 -17.11 5.55 -23.16
C MET A 1 -16.08 6.35 -22.41
N ASP A 2 -16.47 7.04 -21.35
CA ASP A 2 -15.55 7.94 -20.66
C ASP A 2 -14.63 7.10 -19.76
N GLU A 3 -13.36 6.98 -20.16
CA GLU A 3 -12.37 6.26 -19.38
C GLU A 3 -11.78 7.20 -18.32
N ILE A 4 -11.59 6.70 -17.10
CA ILE A 4 -10.91 7.46 -16.03
C ILE A 4 -9.44 7.06 -15.98
N PHE A 5 -8.54 8.00 -16.28
CA PHE A 5 -7.11 7.81 -16.13
C PHE A 5 -6.45 8.92 -15.30
N PRO A 6 -5.44 8.59 -14.47
CA PRO A 6 -4.69 9.56 -13.70
C PRO A 6 -3.70 10.32 -14.60
N ILE A 7 -3.72 11.65 -14.54
CA ILE A 7 -2.72 12.53 -15.19
C ILE A 7 -2.02 13.37 -14.12
N GLN A 8 -0.70 13.48 -14.18
CA GLN A 8 0.03 14.42 -13.32
C GLN A 8 0.10 15.79 -13.99
N CYS A 9 -0.37 16.83 -13.32
CA CYS A 9 -0.17 18.18 -13.79
C CYS A 9 1.31 18.57 -13.65
N ARG A 10 1.96 18.97 -14.75
CA ARG A 10 3.37 19.40 -14.71
C ARG A 10 3.62 20.66 -13.89
N THR A 11 2.59 21.50 -13.75
CA THR A 11 2.68 22.78 -13.04
C THR A 11 2.62 22.61 -11.52
N CYS A 12 1.68 21.79 -11.01
CA CYS A 12 1.51 21.60 -9.57
C CYS A 12 1.99 20.22 -9.06
N ALA A 13 2.48 19.35 -9.95
CA ALA A 13 2.88 17.97 -9.67
C ALA A 13 1.78 17.07 -9.06
N GLU A 14 0.52 17.55 -8.97
CA GLU A 14 -0.59 16.75 -8.46
C GLU A 14 -1.10 15.78 -9.53
N ILE A 15 -1.40 14.54 -9.10
CA ILE A 15 -2.08 13.53 -9.91
C ILE A 15 -3.60 13.73 -9.83
N ILE A 16 -4.26 13.89 -10.97
CA ILE A 16 -5.70 14.14 -11.11
C ILE A 16 -6.31 12.97 -11.87
N ASP A 17 -7.45 12.47 -11.40
CA ASP A 17 -8.20 11.44 -12.11
C ASP A 17 -9.10 12.14 -13.13
N VAL A 18 -8.80 11.99 -14.42
CA VAL A 18 -9.51 12.67 -15.51
C VAL A 18 -10.44 11.68 -16.18
N VAL A 19 -11.71 12.08 -16.28
CA VAL A 19 -12.74 11.38 -17.06
C VAL A 19 -12.61 11.87 -18.49
N ALA A 20 -12.05 11.07 -19.39
CA ALA A 20 -11.85 11.49 -20.77
C ALA A 20 -12.39 10.50 -21.80
N ASN A 21 -12.90 11.08 -22.87
CA ASN A 21 -13.10 10.40 -24.12
C ASN A 21 -11.82 10.60 -24.92
N ILE A 22 -10.97 9.56 -25.00
CA ILE A 22 -9.60 9.60 -25.56
C ILE A 22 -9.55 10.19 -26.98
N ASP A 23 -10.68 10.13 -27.71
CA ASP A 23 -10.82 10.65 -29.07
C ASP A 23 -10.98 12.18 -29.19
N VAL A 24 -11.15 12.90 -28.06
CA VAL A 24 -11.40 14.36 -28.07
C VAL A 24 -10.13 15.09 -27.70
N VAL A 25 -9.44 15.71 -28.67
CA VAL A 25 -8.17 16.48 -28.55
C VAL A 25 -8.32 17.81 -27.76
N ALA A 26 -9.19 17.85 -26.75
CA ALA A 26 -9.39 19.05 -25.94
C ALA A 26 -8.35 19.10 -24.80
N PRO A 27 -7.67 20.24 -24.56
CA PRO A 27 -6.83 20.40 -23.40
C PRO A 27 -7.66 20.31 -22.11
N TYR A 28 -7.13 19.62 -21.10
CA TYR A 28 -7.74 19.52 -19.77
C TYR A 28 -7.17 20.55 -18.83
N GLU A 29 -8.03 21.33 -18.17
CA GLU A 29 -7.57 22.25 -17.14
C GLU A 29 -7.38 21.52 -15.80
N CYS A 30 -6.21 21.70 -15.19
CA CYS A 30 -5.97 21.22 -13.83
C CYS A 30 -6.90 21.93 -12.84
N PRO A 31 -7.73 21.22 -12.05
CA PRO A 31 -8.66 21.86 -11.10
C PRO A 31 -7.96 22.57 -9.93
N LEU A 32 -6.67 22.32 -9.72
CA LEU A 32 -5.89 22.93 -8.63
C LEU A 32 -5.11 24.16 -9.04
N CYS A 33 -4.54 24.19 -10.26
CA CYS A 33 -3.70 25.28 -10.70
C CYS A 33 -4.16 25.96 -12.01
N GLY A 34 -5.22 25.46 -12.64
CA GLY A 34 -5.78 26.01 -13.88
C GLY A 34 -4.87 25.86 -15.11
N ALA A 35 -3.82 25.05 -15.03
CA ALA A 35 -2.92 24.81 -16.16
C ALA A 35 -3.54 23.83 -17.16
N ASP A 36 -3.36 24.10 -18.45
CA ASP A 36 -3.74 23.21 -19.55
C ASP A 36 -2.86 21.96 -19.59
N ILE A 37 -3.49 20.79 -19.71
CA ILE A 37 -2.89 19.47 -19.79
C ILE A 37 -3.25 18.88 -21.15
N ALA A 38 -2.25 18.63 -22.00
CA ALA A 38 -2.47 17.99 -23.29
C ALA A 38 -2.72 16.48 -23.14
N ILE A 39 -3.72 15.94 -23.82
CA ILE A 39 -4.10 14.51 -23.75
C ILE A 39 -2.99 13.58 -24.27
N SER A 40 -2.17 14.04 -25.22
CA SER A 40 -1.00 13.29 -25.69
C SER A 40 0.05 13.07 -24.59
N GLU A 41 0.03 13.87 -23.51
CA GLU A 41 0.87 13.64 -22.33
C GLU A 41 0.25 12.61 -21.37
N ALA A 42 -1.02 12.22 -21.57
CA ALA A 42 -1.74 11.33 -20.67
C ALA A 42 -1.65 9.84 -21.05
N GLU A 43 -1.55 9.50 -22.34
CA GLU A 43 -1.36 8.11 -22.78
C GLU A 43 0.02 7.55 -22.42
N ASP A 44 1.03 8.41 -22.30
CA ASP A 44 2.43 8.03 -22.13
C ASP A 44 3.00 8.40 -20.74
N PHE A 45 2.14 8.71 -19.77
CA PHE A 45 2.59 9.17 -18.47
C PHE A 45 3.06 8.03 -17.57
N ASP A 46 4.37 7.79 -17.58
CA ASP A 46 5.05 7.03 -16.53
C ASP A 46 5.05 7.87 -15.23
N LEU A 47 4.03 7.65 -14.41
CA LEU A 47 4.02 8.16 -13.03
C LEU A 47 5.37 7.82 -12.37
N PRO A 48 6.02 8.78 -11.66
CA PRO A 48 7.27 8.49 -10.99
C PRO A 48 7.06 7.37 -9.99
N CYS A 49 7.83 6.28 -10.13
CA CYS A 49 7.69 5.11 -9.28
C CYS A 49 7.89 5.51 -7.80
N PRO A 50 6.86 5.36 -6.94
CA PRO A 50 6.99 5.69 -5.54
C PRO A 50 8.05 4.81 -4.88
N ALA A 51 8.81 5.36 -3.93
CA ALA A 51 9.89 4.62 -3.26
C ALA A 51 9.44 3.35 -2.51
N GLU A 52 8.14 3.24 -2.21
CA GLU A 52 7.54 2.07 -1.54
C GLU A 52 7.25 0.91 -2.50
N VAL A 53 7.19 1.18 -3.81
CA VAL A 53 6.86 0.22 -4.85
C VAL A 53 8.13 -0.18 -5.59
N VAL A 54 8.36 -1.48 -5.69
CA VAL A 54 9.47 -2.06 -6.44
C VAL A 54 8.88 -2.98 -7.49
N ILE A 55 9.04 -2.63 -8.76
CA ILE A 55 8.72 -3.51 -9.88
C ILE A 55 9.87 -4.52 -9.97
N GLU A 56 9.58 -5.79 -9.73
CA GLU A 56 10.57 -6.87 -9.80
C GLU A 56 10.75 -7.34 -11.24
N GLU A 57 9.66 -7.42 -11.99
CA GLU A 57 9.66 -7.86 -13.38
C GLU A 57 8.39 -7.38 -14.10
N GLN A 58 8.53 -6.90 -15.33
CA GLN A 58 7.43 -6.44 -16.16
C GLN A 58 7.67 -6.84 -17.62
N SER A 59 6.68 -7.51 -18.21
CA SER A 59 6.60 -7.87 -19.63
C SER A 59 5.13 -7.86 -20.05
N ASP A 60 4.84 -8.01 -21.34
CA ASP A 60 3.47 -7.92 -21.87
C ASP A 60 2.49 -8.90 -21.20
N ASN A 61 2.96 -10.05 -20.72
CA ASN A 61 2.14 -11.10 -20.12
C ASN A 61 2.40 -11.32 -18.63
N PHE A 62 3.28 -10.53 -18.03
CA PHE A 62 3.73 -10.74 -16.66
C PHE A 62 4.01 -9.42 -15.96
N LEU A 63 3.45 -9.23 -14.78
CA LEU A 63 3.78 -8.12 -13.90
C LEU A 63 3.98 -8.66 -12.50
N ARG A 64 5.15 -8.38 -11.93
CA ARG A 64 5.43 -8.67 -10.53
C ARG A 64 5.98 -7.42 -9.86
N PHE A 65 5.32 -7.00 -8.81
CA PHE A 65 5.77 -5.89 -7.99
C PHE A 65 5.63 -6.20 -6.51
N ARG A 66 6.41 -5.49 -5.70
CA ARG A 66 6.40 -5.54 -4.24
C ARG A 66 6.14 -4.15 -3.71
N VAL A 67 5.31 -4.07 -2.68
CA VAL A 67 5.00 -2.85 -1.94
C VAL A 67 5.42 -3.08 -0.51
N ALA A 68 6.31 -2.24 0.00
CA ALA A 68 6.65 -2.22 1.42
C ALA A 68 5.53 -1.49 2.19
N ASP A 69 4.98 -2.12 3.24
CA ASP A 69 3.93 -1.46 4.04
C ASP A 69 4.51 -0.24 4.80
N SER A 70 5.81 -0.25 5.15
CA SER A 70 6.50 0.88 5.77
C SER A 70 7.90 1.08 5.19
N PRO A 71 8.04 1.85 4.09
CA PRO A 71 9.34 2.11 3.48
C PRO A 71 10.23 2.92 4.43
N ARG A 72 11.54 2.77 4.30
CA ARG A 72 12.49 3.52 5.14
C ARG A 72 12.30 5.02 4.93
N GLY A 73 12.08 5.74 6.02
CA GLY A 73 11.87 7.18 6.01
C GLY A 73 10.40 7.62 5.97
N SER A 74 9.43 6.70 5.89
CA SER A 74 8.02 7.05 6.11
C SER A 74 7.69 7.23 7.60
N ASP A 75 6.62 7.98 7.87
CA ASP A 75 6.06 8.13 9.22
C ASP A 75 5.70 6.79 9.85
N SER A 76 5.16 5.85 9.05
CA SER A 76 4.83 4.50 9.50
C SER A 76 6.07 3.71 9.93
N PHE A 77 7.21 3.89 9.24
CA PHE A 77 8.48 3.29 9.64
C PHE A 77 9.01 3.89 10.94
N TYR A 78 8.92 5.21 11.13
CA TYR A 78 9.32 5.86 12.38
C TYR A 78 8.42 5.45 13.55
N LEU A 79 7.11 5.31 13.32
CA LEU A 79 6.17 4.81 14.32
C LEU A 79 6.48 3.35 14.70
N GLY A 80 6.78 2.50 13.72
CA GLY A 80 7.23 1.12 13.96
C GLY A 80 8.53 1.07 14.76
N ARG A 81 9.49 1.94 14.44
CA ARG A 81 10.74 2.07 15.20
C ARG A 81 10.51 2.57 16.63
N LEU A 82 9.57 3.50 16.83
CA LEU A 82 9.19 3.98 18.16
C LEU A 82 8.63 2.83 19.01
N PHE A 83 7.69 2.05 18.48
CA PHE A 83 7.17 0.88 19.20
C PHE A 83 8.24 -0.15 19.50
N PHE A 84 9.16 -0.39 18.56
CA PHE A 84 10.29 -1.27 18.80
C PHE A 84 11.17 -0.78 19.97
N VAL A 85 11.51 0.51 20.01
CA VAL A 85 12.30 1.11 21.10
C VAL A 85 11.55 1.03 22.43
N ILE A 86 10.25 1.36 22.45
CA ILE A 86 9.42 1.24 23.65
C ILE A 86 9.47 -0.21 24.17
N GLY A 87 9.25 -1.19 23.30
CA GLY A 87 9.29 -2.60 23.67
C GLY A 87 10.64 -3.05 24.25
N LEU A 88 11.77 -2.53 23.72
CA LEU A 88 13.09 -2.78 24.30
C LEU A 88 13.24 -2.19 25.71
N VAL A 89 12.70 -0.98 25.94
CA VAL A 89 12.71 -0.35 27.27
C VAL A 89 11.93 -1.21 28.27
N PHE A 90 10.74 -1.67 27.91
CA PHE A 90 9.94 -2.58 28.76
C PHE A 90 10.70 -3.88 29.08
N LEU A 91 11.37 -4.47 28.08
CA LEU A 91 12.15 -5.69 28.28
C LEU A 91 13.37 -5.44 29.20
N GLY A 92 14.03 -4.29 29.07
CA GLY A 92 15.06 -3.83 30.00
C GLY A 92 14.54 -3.61 31.42
N CYS A 93 13.34 -3.05 31.59
CA CYS A 93 12.70 -2.89 32.89
C CYS A 93 12.45 -4.23 33.58
N VAL A 94 11.97 -5.25 32.86
CA VAL A 94 11.76 -6.61 33.43
C VAL A 94 13.07 -7.21 33.92
N VAL A 95 14.15 -7.04 33.15
CA VAL A 95 15.49 -7.47 33.57
C VAL A 95 15.90 -6.73 34.84
N LEU A 96 15.77 -5.40 34.89
CA LEU A 96 16.12 -4.61 36.07
C LEU A 96 15.32 -5.03 37.32
N MET A 97 14.01 -5.31 37.18
CA MET A 97 13.18 -5.81 38.29
C MET A 97 13.67 -7.16 38.85
N HIS A 98 14.24 -8.02 38.01
CA HIS A 98 14.78 -9.31 38.45
C HIS A 98 16.14 -9.19 39.14
N PHE A 99 16.93 -8.16 38.81
CA PHE A 99 18.29 -8.01 39.32
C PHE A 99 18.42 -7.00 40.46
N ILE A 100 17.45 -6.12 40.64
CA ILE A 100 17.50 -5.08 41.66
C ILE A 100 16.21 -5.11 42.48
N ASP A 101 16.32 -5.49 43.75
CA ASP A 101 15.26 -5.34 44.75
C ASP A 101 15.02 -3.83 44.99
N PHE A 102 14.17 -3.23 44.15
CA PHE A 102 13.74 -1.84 44.31
C PHE A 102 12.33 -1.81 44.90
N ASP A 103 12.23 -1.47 46.19
CA ASP A 103 10.96 -1.23 46.90
C ASP A 103 10.14 -0.04 46.34
N PHE A 104 10.68 0.71 45.38
CA PHE A 104 10.11 1.97 44.89
C PHE A 104 9.34 1.86 43.57
N TRP A 105 9.02 0.63 43.14
CA TRP A 105 8.37 0.46 41.85
C TRP A 105 6.88 0.88 41.90
N PRO A 106 6.38 1.69 40.94
CA PRO A 106 4.96 2.05 40.92
C PRO A 106 4.09 0.79 40.76
N ARG A 107 3.02 0.71 41.56
CA ARG A 107 2.04 -0.41 41.60
C ARG A 107 1.58 -0.98 40.26
N TYR A 108 1.61 -0.15 39.20
CA TYR A 108 1.25 -0.52 37.82
C TYR A 108 2.17 -1.55 37.17
N PHE A 109 3.34 -1.79 37.74
CA PHE A 109 4.39 -2.64 37.19
C PHE A 109 4.83 -3.73 38.19
N ASP A 110 4.05 -3.95 39.24
CA ASP A 110 4.34 -4.97 40.27
C ASP A 110 4.33 -6.39 39.71
N ASP A 111 3.68 -6.60 38.56
CA ASP A 111 3.67 -7.87 37.85
C ASP A 111 4.65 -7.85 36.66
N PRO A 112 5.85 -8.44 36.79
CA PRO A 112 6.84 -8.47 35.70
C PRO A 112 6.33 -9.22 34.46
N LEU A 113 5.38 -10.16 34.62
CA LEU A 113 4.78 -10.86 33.48
C LEU A 113 3.95 -9.89 32.63
N PHE A 114 3.19 -9.01 33.28
CA PHE A 114 2.40 -8.00 32.58
C PHE A 114 3.32 -7.07 31.78
N VAL A 115 4.37 -6.54 32.42
CA VAL A 115 5.37 -5.66 31.79
C VAL A 115 6.05 -6.36 30.60
N LEU A 116 6.39 -7.63 30.75
CA LEU A 116 6.95 -8.45 29.68
C LEU A 116 5.98 -8.59 28.49
N MET A 117 4.69 -8.87 28.74
CA MET A 117 3.70 -8.99 27.67
C MET A 117 3.54 -7.68 26.89
N TYR A 118 3.50 -6.53 27.54
CA TYR A 118 3.47 -5.24 26.85
C TYR A 118 4.75 -5.02 26.03
N GLY A 119 5.92 -5.31 26.61
CA GLY A 119 7.20 -5.21 25.90
C GLY A 119 7.24 -6.07 24.64
N LEU A 120 6.82 -7.32 24.74
CA LEU A 120 6.71 -8.24 23.59
C LEU A 120 5.67 -7.77 22.58
N GLY A 121 4.54 -7.23 23.03
CA GLY A 121 3.52 -6.64 22.16
C GLY A 121 4.07 -5.48 21.33
N PHE A 122 4.74 -4.52 21.97
CA PHE A 122 5.36 -3.37 21.29
C PHE A 122 6.52 -3.76 20.38
N LEU A 123 7.37 -4.71 20.80
CA LEU A 123 8.42 -5.28 19.94
C LEU A 123 7.82 -5.94 18.71
N GLY A 124 6.81 -6.79 18.92
CA GLY A 124 6.13 -7.51 17.85
C GLY A 124 5.51 -6.55 16.84
N THR A 125 4.73 -5.57 17.29
CA THR A 125 4.11 -4.57 16.40
C THR A 125 5.15 -3.73 15.67
N GLY A 126 6.21 -3.30 16.36
CA GLY A 126 7.30 -2.54 15.74
C GLY A 126 8.01 -3.34 14.64
N VAL A 127 8.43 -4.57 14.92
CA VAL A 127 9.08 -5.47 13.95
C VAL A 127 8.15 -5.76 12.78
N LEU A 128 6.88 -6.10 13.06
CA LEU A 128 5.88 -6.36 12.05
C LEU A 128 5.72 -5.15 11.11
N GLN A 129 5.49 -3.95 11.66
CA GLN A 129 5.32 -2.73 10.88
C GLN A 129 6.53 -2.46 9.97
N MET A 130 7.76 -2.65 10.47
CA MET A 130 8.99 -2.37 9.72
C MET A 130 9.35 -3.42 8.66
N THR A 131 8.79 -4.63 8.73
CA THR A 131 9.25 -5.78 7.92
C THR A 131 8.16 -6.38 7.02
N GLN A 132 6.94 -5.87 7.13
CA GLN A 132 5.83 -6.28 6.30
C GLN A 132 5.96 -5.76 4.87
N ALA A 133 5.73 -6.65 3.92
CA ALA A 133 5.64 -6.32 2.52
C ALA A 133 4.57 -7.16 1.83
N ARG A 134 3.96 -6.62 0.78
CA ARG A 134 3.02 -7.32 -0.09
C ARG A 134 3.65 -7.45 -1.45
N SER A 135 3.59 -8.63 -2.06
CA SER A 135 3.93 -8.78 -3.46
C SER A 135 2.70 -9.20 -4.25
N LEU A 136 2.52 -8.64 -5.42
CA LEU A 136 1.47 -9.00 -6.34
C LEU A 136 2.11 -9.44 -7.66
N GLU A 137 1.65 -10.57 -8.16
CA GLU A 137 2.13 -11.19 -9.38
C GLU A 137 0.93 -11.49 -10.28
N LEU A 138 0.89 -10.85 -11.44
CA LEU A 138 0.02 -11.16 -12.57
C LEU A 138 0.83 -11.99 -13.55
N ALA A 139 0.42 -13.23 -13.78
CA ALA A 139 1.09 -14.14 -14.69
C ALA A 139 0.02 -14.86 -15.53
N GLY A 140 -0.11 -14.47 -16.80
CA GLY A 140 -1.15 -14.98 -17.70
C GLY A 140 -2.54 -14.89 -17.05
N ASN A 141 -3.20 -16.04 -16.87
CA ASN A 141 -4.57 -16.09 -16.34
C ASN A 141 -4.66 -16.04 -14.80
N HIS A 142 -3.60 -15.69 -14.09
CA HIS A 142 -3.56 -15.75 -12.63
C HIS A 142 -3.04 -14.47 -11.98
N LEU A 143 -3.74 -14.07 -10.92
CA LEU A 143 -3.34 -13.05 -9.97
C LEU A 143 -2.94 -13.74 -8.67
N THR A 144 -1.71 -13.55 -8.22
CA THR A 144 -1.18 -14.07 -6.96
C THR A 144 -0.76 -12.91 -6.06
N ALA A 145 -1.40 -12.76 -4.92
CA ALA A 145 -0.94 -11.86 -3.87
C ALA A 145 -0.25 -12.66 -2.76
N ARG A 146 0.93 -12.21 -2.35
CA ARG A 146 1.68 -12.77 -1.22
C ARG A 146 1.90 -11.69 -0.17
N TYR A 147 1.80 -12.10 1.09
CA TYR A 147 2.10 -11.28 2.24
C TYR A 147 3.36 -11.82 2.90
N HIS A 148 4.36 -10.96 3.02
CA HIS A 148 5.66 -11.27 3.58
C HIS A 148 5.83 -10.59 4.92
N VAL A 149 6.30 -11.34 5.90
CA VAL A 149 6.71 -10.85 7.22
C VAL A 149 8.13 -11.31 7.43
N LEU A 150 9.05 -10.41 7.79
CA LEU A 150 10.48 -10.75 7.94
C LEU A 150 11.09 -11.43 6.70
N GLY A 151 10.59 -11.08 5.50
CA GLY A 151 11.02 -11.69 4.24
C GLY A 151 10.49 -13.12 3.99
N VAL A 152 9.71 -13.68 4.92
CA VAL A 152 9.08 -14.99 4.79
C VAL A 152 7.64 -14.82 4.30
N THR A 153 7.24 -15.58 3.29
CA THR A 153 5.86 -15.60 2.82
C THR A 153 4.96 -16.25 3.88
N TYR A 154 4.13 -15.44 4.53
CA TYR A 154 3.22 -15.90 5.58
C TYR A 154 1.87 -16.31 5.00
N PHE A 155 1.39 -15.59 3.99
CA PHE A 155 0.10 -15.86 3.36
C PHE A 155 0.16 -15.65 1.86
N GLN A 156 -0.49 -16.54 1.11
CA GLN A 156 -0.61 -16.46 -0.35
C GLN A 156 -2.06 -16.69 -0.77
N LYS A 157 -2.59 -15.79 -1.60
CA LYS A 157 -3.91 -15.92 -2.22
C LYS A 157 -3.74 -15.87 -3.74
N ARG A 158 -4.34 -16.83 -4.44
CA ARG A 158 -4.33 -16.92 -5.90
C ARG A 158 -5.75 -16.89 -6.45
N THR A 159 -5.98 -16.06 -7.45
CA THR A 159 -7.25 -15.90 -8.16
C THR A 159 -7.00 -15.94 -9.67
N ARG A 160 -8.03 -16.19 -10.47
CA ARG A 160 -7.92 -16.12 -11.94
C ARG A 160 -8.09 -14.68 -12.40
N SER A 161 -7.19 -14.17 -13.25
CA SER A 161 -7.24 -12.78 -13.72
C SER A 161 -8.45 -12.48 -14.59
N GLY A 162 -8.95 -13.47 -15.35
CA GLY A 162 -10.16 -13.32 -16.17
C GLY A 162 -11.46 -13.12 -15.39
N LEU A 163 -11.42 -13.18 -14.05
CA LEU A 163 -12.55 -12.83 -13.19
C LEU A 163 -12.49 -11.37 -12.70
N ILE A 164 -11.34 -10.70 -12.88
CA ILE A 164 -11.11 -9.33 -12.43
C ILE A 164 -11.95 -8.41 -13.32
N ASN A 165 -12.86 -7.69 -12.69
CA ASN A 165 -13.80 -6.81 -13.38
C ASN A 165 -13.45 -5.33 -13.17
N SER A 166 -12.86 -4.97 -12.03
CA SER A 166 -12.43 -3.59 -11.78
C SER A 166 -11.26 -3.50 -10.80
N VAL A 167 -10.48 -2.43 -10.94
CA VAL A 167 -9.36 -2.08 -10.05
C VAL A 167 -9.50 -0.61 -9.72
N HIS A 168 -9.69 -0.30 -8.44
CA HIS A 168 -9.91 1.08 -7.99
C HIS A 168 -9.26 1.32 -6.63
N VAL A 169 -8.94 2.59 -6.37
CA VAL A 169 -8.50 3.05 -5.05
C VAL A 169 -9.74 3.38 -4.23
N VAL A 170 -9.85 2.84 -3.02
CA VAL A 170 -10.89 3.21 -2.07
C VAL A 170 -10.35 4.27 -1.13
N ILE A 171 -11.19 5.27 -0.84
CA ILE A 171 -10.98 6.30 0.20
C ILE A 171 -10.55 5.60 1.50
N PRO A 172 -9.57 6.14 2.25
CA PRO A 172 -8.92 5.42 3.34
C PRO A 172 -9.92 4.75 4.29
N ALA A 173 -9.85 3.42 4.36
CA ALA A 173 -10.75 2.60 5.17
C ALA A 173 -10.56 2.83 6.68
N ILE A 174 -9.39 3.36 7.06
CA ILE A 174 -9.01 3.67 8.44
C ILE A 174 -8.36 5.06 8.46
N THR A 175 -9.05 6.00 9.08
CA THR A 175 -8.59 7.37 9.39
C THR A 175 -8.36 7.47 10.90
N ILE A 176 -7.23 6.97 11.40
CA ILE A 176 -6.81 7.21 12.78
C ILE A 176 -5.80 8.36 12.72
N TRP A 177 -6.27 9.58 12.95
CA TRP A 177 -5.43 10.78 12.89
C TRP A 177 -4.12 10.60 13.69
N PRO A 178 -2.93 10.88 13.12
CA PRO A 178 -2.65 11.47 11.80
C PRO A 178 -2.49 10.46 10.64
N VAL A 179 -2.66 9.16 10.88
CA VAL A 179 -2.41 8.08 9.92
C VAL A 179 -3.61 7.86 9.00
N ARG A 180 -3.41 8.01 7.68
CA ARG A 180 -4.38 7.66 6.63
C ARG A 180 -3.89 6.42 5.89
N ILE A 181 -4.72 5.38 5.82
CA ILE A 181 -4.37 4.13 5.13
C ILE A 181 -5.21 4.01 3.87
N TRP A 182 -4.59 4.19 2.71
CA TRP A 182 -5.22 4.01 1.40
C TRP A 182 -5.26 2.53 1.03
N GLN A 183 -6.32 2.13 0.31
CA GLN A 183 -6.57 0.76 -0.04
C GLN A 183 -6.80 0.63 -1.55
N VAL A 184 -5.95 -0.15 -2.22
CA VAL A 184 -6.19 -0.58 -3.59
C VAL A 184 -7.04 -1.84 -3.54
N VAL A 185 -8.21 -1.80 -4.17
CA VAL A 185 -9.15 -2.91 -4.26
C VAL A 185 -9.15 -3.45 -5.68
N ILE A 186 -8.86 -4.75 -5.79
CA ILE A 186 -9.05 -5.53 -7.01
C ILE A 186 -10.31 -6.37 -6.81
N ALA A 187 -11.34 -6.13 -7.62
CA ALA A 187 -12.66 -6.74 -7.50
C ALA A 187 -12.91 -7.80 -8.57
N ASP A 188 -13.49 -8.93 -8.13
CA ASP A 188 -13.75 -10.13 -8.92
C ASP A 188 -15.27 -10.34 -9.14
N ARG A 189 -15.70 -10.71 -10.35
CA ARG A 189 -17.11 -11.08 -10.66
C ARG A 189 -17.39 -12.57 -10.37
N PRO A 190 -18.62 -12.97 -9.95
CA PRO A 190 -19.61 -12.29 -9.13
C PRO A 190 -19.66 -12.99 -7.74
N LYS A 191 -18.62 -12.83 -6.91
CA LYS A 191 -18.71 -13.18 -5.49
C LYS A 191 -17.97 -12.13 -4.67
N THR A 192 -18.69 -11.56 -3.72
CA THR A 192 -18.32 -10.57 -2.70
C THR A 192 -17.10 -10.94 -1.82
N HIS A 193 -16.34 -12.00 -2.13
CA HIS A 193 -15.29 -12.57 -1.29
C HIS A 193 -13.88 -12.54 -1.94
N GLY A 194 -13.78 -12.14 -3.21
CA GLY A 194 -12.52 -12.11 -3.96
C GLY A 194 -11.70 -10.83 -3.85
N ARG A 195 -11.85 -10.01 -2.80
CA ARG A 195 -11.12 -8.73 -2.71
C ARG A 195 -9.62 -8.98 -2.45
N PHE A 196 -8.75 -8.45 -3.31
CA PHE A 196 -7.33 -8.26 -2.97
C PHE A 196 -7.15 -6.82 -2.51
N LEU A 197 -6.43 -6.68 -1.40
CA LEU A 197 -6.25 -5.42 -0.70
C LEU A 197 -4.76 -5.16 -0.59
N ILE A 198 -4.26 -4.20 -1.35
CA ILE A 198 -2.95 -3.61 -1.10
C ILE A 198 -3.21 -2.36 -0.26
N PHE A 199 -2.59 -2.28 0.91
CA PHE A 199 -2.64 -1.08 1.73
C PHE A 199 -1.35 -0.30 1.52
N THR A 200 -1.47 1.02 1.43
CA THR A 200 -0.33 1.95 1.45
C THR A 200 -0.74 3.19 2.21
N TYR A 201 0.21 3.81 2.89
CA TYR A 201 0.01 5.08 3.60
C TYR A 201 0.11 6.29 2.66
N ASN A 202 0.59 6.07 1.42
CA ASN A 202 0.78 7.09 0.41
C ASN A 202 -0.30 7.02 -0.67
N ARG A 203 -1.03 8.12 -0.87
CA ARG A 203 -2.07 8.25 -1.89
C ARG A 203 -1.53 8.03 -3.30
N ASP A 204 -0.35 8.57 -3.58
CA ASP A 204 0.26 8.50 -4.91
C ASP A 204 0.74 7.09 -5.20
N ALA A 205 1.22 6.37 -4.18
CA ALA A 205 1.53 4.95 -4.31
C ALA A 205 0.29 4.11 -4.61
N ALA A 206 -0.84 4.38 -3.96
CA ALA A 206 -2.10 3.68 -4.25
C ALA A 206 -2.53 3.89 -5.71
N ARG A 207 -2.47 5.14 -6.18
CA ARG A 207 -2.80 5.51 -7.56
C ARG A 207 -1.84 4.88 -8.57
N TYR A 208 -0.54 4.93 -8.30
CA TYR A 208 0.48 4.28 -9.11
C TYR A 208 0.18 2.80 -9.29
N ILE A 209 0.01 2.07 -8.18
CA ILE A 209 -0.29 0.63 -8.18
C ILE A 209 -1.57 0.34 -8.98
N THR A 210 -2.65 1.09 -8.73
CA THR A 210 -3.90 0.94 -9.47
C THR A 210 -3.69 1.13 -10.97
N HIS A 211 -2.97 2.16 -11.38
CA HIS A 211 -2.70 2.45 -12.79
C HIS A 211 -1.85 1.34 -13.43
N THR A 212 -0.76 0.93 -12.79
CA THR A 212 0.12 -0.13 -13.29
C THR A 212 -0.64 -1.44 -13.49
N ILE A 213 -1.49 -1.83 -12.53
CA ILE A 213 -2.32 -3.04 -12.65
C ILE A 213 -3.32 -2.90 -13.80
N ARG A 214 -4.03 -1.75 -13.92
CA ARG A 214 -5.01 -1.54 -15.00
C ARG A 214 -4.35 -1.60 -16.37
N ARG A 215 -3.22 -0.91 -16.55
CA ARG A 215 -2.45 -0.91 -17.79
C ARG A 215 -2.03 -2.33 -18.16
N GLN A 216 -1.46 -3.08 -17.21
CA GLN A 216 -1.06 -4.46 -17.45
C GLN A 216 -2.23 -5.36 -17.85
N LEU A 217 -3.37 -5.26 -17.14
CA LEU A 217 -4.56 -6.04 -17.46
C LEU A 217 -5.09 -5.72 -18.87
N LYS A 218 -5.11 -4.43 -19.27
CA LYS A 218 -5.45 -4.02 -20.63
C LYS A 218 -4.46 -4.60 -21.66
N THR A 219 -3.15 -4.53 -21.41
CA THR A 219 -2.11 -5.12 -22.28
C THR A 219 -2.29 -6.63 -22.46
N MET A 220 -2.76 -7.32 -21.42
CA MET A 220 -3.07 -8.76 -21.45
C MET A 220 -4.43 -9.08 -22.11
N GLY A 221 -5.16 -8.08 -22.60
CA GLY A 221 -6.43 -8.24 -23.30
C GLY A 221 -7.65 -8.37 -22.39
N HIS A 222 -7.57 -7.97 -21.12
CA HIS A 222 -8.71 -7.96 -20.21
C HIS A 222 -9.56 -6.69 -20.39
N GLU A 223 -10.87 -6.88 -20.57
CA GLU A 223 -11.85 -5.79 -20.51
C GLU A 223 -12.15 -5.44 -19.04
N LEU A 224 -11.83 -4.21 -18.64
CA LEU A 224 -12.11 -3.71 -17.30
C LEU A 224 -13.33 -2.80 -17.33
N GLN A 225 -14.18 -2.89 -16.31
CA GLN A 225 -15.19 -1.88 -16.04
C GLN A 225 -14.54 -0.70 -15.33
N ASP A 226 -14.72 0.49 -15.88
CA ASP A 226 -14.40 1.73 -15.20
C ASP A 226 -15.36 1.88 -14.02
N GLY A 227 -14.78 1.95 -12.81
CA GLY A 227 -15.50 2.14 -11.55
C GLY A 227 -15.47 3.60 -11.14
#